data_AF-A0A2G2KRJ6-F1
#
_entry.id   AF-A0A2G2KRJ6-F1
#
_cell.length_a   1.000
_cell.length_b   1.000
_cell.length_c   1.000
_cell.angle_alpha   90.00
_cell.angle_beta   90.00
_cell.angle_gamma   90.00
#
_symmetry.space_group_name_H-M   'P 1'
#
loop_
_entity.id
_entity.type
_entity.pdbx_description
1 polymer ?
#
loop_
_entity_poly.entity_id
_entity_poly.type
_entity_poly.pdbx_seq_one_letter_code
_entity_poly.pdbx_strand_id
1 'polypeptide(L)'
;MDSKTKQLITSVILAIIILAILSIFIGLAISVLVAILVGFATFWLVSGKNDEKTKSEDENVELSVTDIGQQALLMANLDLRKSIISPELRTNYESLIDLLIELLPLVNGASGETEHTNELSWVINRMATEYLPNKSINPYLKLTDSERLNDKVVSEVLENINSMKKELDDVKEIIIKKNNSEFSRKAKFLKQRFTD
;
A
#
# COMPACT_ATOMS: atom_id res chain seq x y z
N MET A 1 -40.06 57.40 -4.69
CA MET A 1 -38.84 56.96 -5.40
C MET A 1 -39.23 56.61 -6.82
N ASP A 2 -38.72 57.36 -7.79
CA ASP A 2 -39.16 57.30 -9.19
C ASP A 2 -38.73 55.97 -9.86
N SER A 3 -39.48 55.50 -10.85
CA SER A 3 -39.26 54.23 -11.55
C SER A 3 -37.85 54.14 -12.15
N LYS A 4 -37.34 55.28 -12.64
CA LYS A 4 -35.98 55.41 -13.18
C LYS A 4 -34.91 55.20 -12.11
N THR A 5 -35.14 55.67 -10.89
CA THR A 5 -34.20 55.48 -9.77
C THR A 5 -34.11 54.01 -9.37
N LYS A 6 -35.22 53.26 -9.41
CA LYS A 6 -35.23 51.82 -9.12
C LYS A 6 -34.48 51.01 -10.18
N GLN A 7 -34.64 51.34 -11.47
CA GLN A 7 -33.93 50.68 -12.57
C GLN A 7 -32.42 50.93 -12.55
N LEU A 8 -31.99 52.14 -12.16
CA LEU A 8 -30.57 52.45 -12.00
C LEU A 8 -29.94 51.66 -10.85
N ILE A 9 -30.65 51.53 -9.72
CA ILE A 9 -30.14 50.76 -8.57
C ILE A 9 -30.02 49.27 -8.90
N THR A 10 -31.02 48.67 -9.57
CA THR A 10 -30.94 47.25 -9.97
C THR A 10 -29.85 46.99 -11.02
N SER A 11 -29.64 47.91 -11.96
CA SER A 11 -28.54 47.83 -12.93
C SER A 11 -27.17 47.85 -12.27
N VAL A 12 -26.96 48.72 -11.28
CA VAL A 12 -25.68 48.83 -10.55
C VAL A 12 -25.41 47.57 -9.72
N ILE A 13 -26.43 47.03 -9.04
CA ILE A 13 -26.29 45.79 -8.26
C ILE A 13 -25.92 44.61 -9.17
N LEU A 14 -26.56 44.49 -10.34
CA LEU A 14 -26.26 43.43 -11.30
C LEU A 14 -24.83 43.54 -11.85
N ALA A 15 -24.36 44.76 -12.13
CA ALA A 15 -22.99 45.00 -12.59
C ALA A 15 -21.96 44.60 -11.52
N ILE A 16 -22.20 44.89 -10.23
CA ILE A 16 -21.32 44.53 -9.12
C ILE A 16 -21.24 43.00 -8.96
N ILE A 17 -22.36 42.28 -9.10
CA ILE A 17 -22.38 40.81 -9.01
C ILE A 17 -21.59 40.18 -10.17
N ILE A 18 -21.74 40.70 -11.39
CA ILE A 18 -20.97 40.24 -12.56
C ILE A 18 -19.47 40.52 -12.36
N LEU A 19 -19.13 41.69 -11.81
CA LEU A 19 -17.74 42.04 -11.49
C LEU A 19 -17.14 41.10 -10.43
N ALA A 20 -17.92 40.74 -9.41
CA ALA A 20 -17.51 39.80 -8.36
C ALA A 20 -17.29 38.39 -8.93
N ILE A 21 -18.16 37.91 -9.82
CA ILE A 21 -17.99 36.61 -10.49
C ILE A 21 -16.76 36.61 -11.39
N LEU A 22 -16.54 37.68 -12.17
CA LEU A 22 -15.34 37.83 -13.00
C LEU A 22 -14.05 37.87 -12.16
N SER A 23 -14.08 38.45 -10.95
CA SER A 23 -12.93 38.50 -10.05
C SER A 23 -12.48 37.12 -9.54
N ILE A 24 -13.40 36.16 -9.42
CA ILE A 24 -13.09 34.76 -9.06
C ILE A 24 -12.28 34.09 -10.18
N PHE A 25 -12.63 34.35 -11.45
CA PHE A 25 -11.88 33.83 -12.60
C PHE A 25 -10.50 34.49 -12.76
N ILE A 26 -10.37 35.77 -12.40
CA ILE A 26 -9.06 36.45 -12.35
C ILE A 26 -8.18 35.82 -11.27
N GLY A 27 -8.72 35.50 -10.09
CA GLY A 27 -8.00 34.77 -9.04
C GLY A 27 -7.53 33.38 -9.49
N LEU A 28 -8.37 32.66 -10.25
CA LEU A 28 -8.03 31.36 -10.83
C LEU A 28 -6.90 31.49 -11.87
N ALA A 29 -6.98 32.47 -12.77
CA ALA A 29 -5.94 32.73 -13.77
C ALA A 29 -4.60 33.12 -13.13
N ILE A 30 -4.63 33.95 -12.08
CA ILE A 30 -3.43 34.33 -11.33
C ILE A 30 -2.85 33.13 -10.58
N SER A 31 -3.68 32.28 -9.96
CA SER A 31 -3.19 31.07 -9.27
C SER A 31 -2.53 30.08 -10.22
N VAL A 32 -3.06 29.93 -11.44
CA VAL A 32 -2.48 29.08 -12.48
C VAL A 32 -1.15 29.67 -12.97
N LEU A 33 -1.07 30.99 -13.18
CA LEU A 33 0.19 31.65 -13.54
C LEU A 33 1.25 31.54 -12.44
N VAL A 34 0.88 31.67 -11.16
CA VAL A 34 1.79 31.48 -10.02
C VAL A 34 2.24 30.02 -9.91
N ALA A 35 1.34 29.04 -10.10
CA ALA A 35 1.71 27.62 -10.10
C ALA A 35 2.66 27.27 -11.25
N ILE A 36 2.44 27.84 -12.45
CA ILE A 36 3.34 27.67 -13.60
C ILE A 36 4.69 28.35 -13.33
N LEU A 37 4.72 29.55 -12.75
CA LEU A 37 5.96 30.24 -12.40
C LEU A 37 6.76 29.51 -11.31
N VAL A 38 6.10 28.99 -10.28
CA VAL A 38 6.75 28.18 -9.23
C VAL A 38 7.25 26.86 -9.80
N GLY A 39 6.44 26.18 -10.62
CA GLY A 39 6.85 24.95 -11.31
C GLY A 39 8.02 25.17 -12.27
N PHE A 40 8.05 26.29 -12.99
CA PHE A 40 9.16 26.65 -13.87
C PHE A 40 10.40 27.06 -13.07
N ALA A 41 10.25 27.78 -11.97
CA ALA A 41 11.35 28.17 -11.09
C ALA A 41 11.99 26.96 -10.40
N THR A 42 11.19 26.00 -9.90
CA THR A 42 11.72 24.75 -9.31
C THR A 42 12.33 23.84 -10.37
N PHE A 43 11.71 23.73 -11.55
CA PHE A 43 12.29 23.00 -12.68
C PHE A 43 13.63 23.62 -13.11
N TRP A 44 13.73 24.94 -13.21
CA TRP A 44 14.97 25.62 -13.60
C TRP A 44 16.05 25.59 -12.51
N LEU A 45 15.69 25.66 -11.22
CA LEU A 45 16.63 25.48 -10.10
C LEU A 45 17.19 24.04 -10.02
N VAL A 46 16.40 23.04 -10.42
CA VAL A 46 16.81 21.63 -10.47
C VAL A 46 17.58 21.35 -11.76
N SER A 47 17.20 21.93 -12.91
CA SER A 47 17.88 21.74 -14.19
C SER A 47 19.17 22.55 -14.33
N GLY A 48 19.29 23.72 -13.71
CA GLY A 48 20.48 24.57 -13.76
C GLY A 48 21.65 24.10 -12.88
N LYS A 49 21.46 23.03 -12.10
CA LYS A 49 22.51 22.40 -11.28
C LYS A 49 23.13 21.15 -11.91
N ASN A 50 22.76 20.80 -13.15
CA ASN A 50 23.16 19.56 -13.81
C ASN A 50 24.21 19.73 -14.93
N ASP A 51 25.03 20.79 -14.90
CA ASP A 51 26.09 21.01 -15.91
C ASP A 51 27.52 20.72 -15.41
N GLU A 52 27.69 19.93 -14.35
CA GLU A 52 28.98 19.29 -14.07
C GLU A 52 28.83 17.77 -13.90
N LYS A 53 29.23 17.06 -14.97
CA LYS A 53 29.71 15.68 -15.03
C LYS A 53 29.43 14.84 -13.78
N THR A 54 28.28 14.18 -13.75
CA THR A 54 28.16 12.89 -13.09
C THR A 54 27.60 11.92 -14.10
N LYS A 55 28.31 10.80 -14.30
CA LYS A 55 27.82 9.63 -15.02
C LYS A 55 26.34 9.45 -14.69
N SER A 56 25.51 9.40 -15.72
CA SER A 56 24.18 8.80 -15.63
C SER A 56 24.37 7.32 -15.30
N GLU A 57 24.52 7.01 -14.02
CA GLU A 57 23.94 5.80 -13.48
C GLU A 57 22.43 6.05 -13.50
N ASP A 58 21.81 5.52 -14.54
CA ASP A 58 20.42 5.09 -14.51
C ASP A 58 20.32 4.03 -13.40
N GLU A 59 20.29 4.48 -12.13
CA GLU A 59 19.82 3.64 -11.04
C GLU A 59 18.31 3.52 -11.21
N ASN A 60 17.92 2.66 -12.15
CA ASN A 60 16.78 1.81 -11.95
C ASN A 60 17.07 1.04 -10.66
N VAL A 61 16.70 1.63 -9.51
CA VAL A 61 16.80 0.96 -8.21
C VAL A 61 15.83 -0.21 -8.30
N GLU A 62 16.33 -1.34 -8.78
CA GLU A 62 15.62 -2.60 -8.81
C GLU A 62 15.23 -2.90 -7.37
N LEU A 63 13.93 -2.78 -7.07
CA LEU A 63 13.41 -3.03 -5.73
C LEU A 63 13.81 -4.44 -5.29
N SER A 64 14.32 -4.56 -4.08
CA SER A 64 14.67 -5.90 -3.57
C SER A 64 13.41 -6.74 -3.43
N VAL A 65 13.56 -8.07 -3.49
CA VAL A 65 12.42 -9.00 -3.30
C VAL A 65 11.73 -8.75 -1.96
N THR A 66 12.49 -8.36 -0.93
CA THR A 66 11.97 -7.94 0.38
C THR A 66 11.09 -6.70 0.26
N ASP A 67 11.53 -5.67 -0.46
CA ASP A 67 10.78 -4.41 -0.62
C ASP A 67 9.46 -4.65 -1.37
N ILE A 68 9.48 -5.49 -2.41
CA ILE A 68 8.29 -5.88 -3.18
C ILE A 68 7.28 -6.58 -2.25
N GLY A 69 7.75 -7.53 -1.42
CA GLY A 69 6.93 -8.23 -0.45
C GLY A 69 6.32 -7.30 0.59
N GLN A 70 7.12 -6.39 1.16
CA GLN A 70 6.65 -5.43 2.16
C GLN A 70 5.63 -4.45 1.56
N GLN A 71 5.85 -3.98 0.32
CA GLN A 71 4.91 -3.09 -0.35
C GLN A 71 3.55 -3.78 -0.59
N ALA A 72 3.55 -5.02 -1.08
CA ALA A 72 2.31 -5.78 -1.29
C ALA A 72 1.51 -5.97 0.00
N LEU A 73 2.21 -6.30 1.09
CA LEU A 73 1.62 -6.46 2.42
C LEU A 73 1.05 -5.15 2.97
N LEU A 74 1.77 -4.03 2.79
CA LEU A 74 1.29 -2.70 3.20
C LEU A 74 0.03 -2.30 2.44
N MET A 75 -0.02 -2.54 1.13
CA MET A 75 -1.21 -2.27 0.32
C MET A 75 -2.41 -3.10 0.81
N ALA A 76 -2.20 -4.40 1.06
CA ALA A 76 -3.24 -5.27 1.61
C ALA A 76 -3.74 -4.79 2.98
N ASN A 77 -2.85 -4.30 3.85
CA ASN A 77 -3.20 -3.72 5.15
C ASN A 77 -4.08 -2.46 4.98
N LEU A 78 -3.71 -1.57 4.06
CA LEU A 78 -4.50 -0.37 3.76
C LEU A 78 -5.91 -0.72 3.28
N ASP A 79 -6.06 -1.75 2.45
CA ASP A 79 -7.36 -2.19 1.96
C ASP A 79 -8.23 -2.80 3.07
N LEU A 80 -7.64 -3.57 4.00
CA LEU A 80 -8.32 -4.03 5.22
C LEU A 80 -8.80 -2.86 6.08
N ARG A 81 -7.98 -1.83 6.27
CA ARG A 81 -8.33 -0.66 7.09
C ARG A 81 -9.43 0.20 6.51
N LYS A 82 -9.52 0.26 5.18
CA LYS A 82 -10.58 0.99 4.47
C LYS A 82 -11.92 0.23 4.45
N SER A 83 -11.89 -1.06 4.76
CA SER A 83 -13.06 -1.95 4.65
C SER A 83 -13.81 -2.11 5.98
N ILE A 84 -15.12 -2.31 5.89
CA ILE A 84 -15.95 -2.71 7.05
C ILE A 84 -15.69 -4.19 7.33
N ILE A 85 -14.95 -4.45 8.41
CA ILE A 85 -14.53 -5.78 8.87
C ILE A 85 -14.60 -5.84 10.40
N SER A 86 -14.74 -7.06 10.95
CA SER A 86 -14.67 -7.29 12.40
C SER A 86 -13.34 -6.78 12.97
N PRO A 87 -13.34 -6.08 14.13
CA PRO A 87 -12.10 -5.63 14.78
C PRO A 87 -11.14 -6.77 15.13
N GLU A 88 -11.67 -7.91 15.55
CA GLU A 88 -10.88 -9.11 15.88
C GLU A 88 -10.18 -9.65 14.62
N LEU A 89 -10.94 -9.76 13.53
CA LEU A 89 -10.40 -10.25 12.27
C LEU A 89 -9.35 -9.29 11.68
N ARG A 90 -9.60 -7.99 11.76
CA ARG A 90 -8.62 -6.96 11.39
C ARG A 90 -7.31 -7.15 12.15
N THR A 91 -7.39 -7.21 13.47
CA THR A 91 -6.22 -7.37 14.35
C THR A 91 -5.45 -8.62 13.97
N ASN A 92 -6.16 -9.70 13.63
CA ASN A 92 -5.52 -10.95 13.23
C ASN A 92 -4.80 -10.87 11.88
N TYR A 93 -5.41 -10.26 10.86
CA TYR A 93 -4.70 -10.01 9.60
C TYR A 93 -3.49 -9.10 9.80
N GLU A 94 -3.62 -8.02 10.60
CA GLU A 94 -2.53 -7.09 10.86
C GLU A 94 -1.33 -7.79 11.51
N SER A 95 -1.56 -8.62 12.55
CA SER A 95 -0.43 -9.34 13.15
C SER A 95 0.15 -10.43 12.23
N LEU A 96 -0.63 -11.00 11.30
CA LEU A 96 -0.10 -11.91 10.29
C LEU A 96 0.79 -11.17 9.27
N ILE A 97 0.38 -9.96 8.88
CA ILE A 97 1.16 -9.07 8.02
C ILE A 97 2.46 -8.67 8.71
N ASP A 98 2.41 -8.25 9.97
CA ASP A 98 3.60 -7.86 10.74
C ASP A 98 4.60 -9.01 10.85
N LEU A 99 4.12 -10.23 11.09
CA LEU A 99 4.97 -11.43 11.13
C LEU A 99 5.66 -11.70 9.79
N LEU A 100 4.97 -11.53 8.66
CA LEU A 100 5.58 -11.67 7.34
C LEU A 100 6.60 -10.56 7.05
N ILE A 101 6.31 -9.31 7.44
CA ILE A 101 7.25 -8.19 7.31
C ILE A 101 8.54 -8.46 8.07
N GLU A 102 8.45 -9.08 9.26
CA GLU A 102 9.60 -9.49 10.06
C GLU A 102 10.36 -10.68 9.43
N LEU A 103 9.65 -11.65 8.85
CA LEU A 103 10.26 -12.85 8.26
C LEU A 103 10.99 -12.58 6.94
N LEU A 104 10.47 -11.69 6.09
CA LEU A 104 11.05 -11.38 4.77
C LEU A 104 12.55 -11.06 4.81
N PRO A 105 13.04 -10.11 5.64
CA PRO A 105 14.48 -9.84 5.71
C PRO A 105 15.27 -11.00 6.31
N LEU A 106 14.66 -11.85 7.15
CA LEU A 106 15.36 -13.00 7.74
C LEU A 106 15.60 -14.10 6.71
N VAL A 107 14.61 -14.38 5.84
CA VAL A 107 14.74 -15.40 4.80
C VAL A 107 15.53 -14.91 3.59
N ASN A 108 15.49 -13.61 3.28
CA ASN A 108 16.23 -13.03 2.15
C ASN A 108 17.64 -12.54 2.53
N GLY A 109 17.87 -12.20 3.81
CA GLY A 109 19.14 -11.72 4.36
C GLY A 109 20.06 -12.81 4.94
N ALA A 110 19.63 -14.07 4.96
CA ALA A 110 20.46 -15.24 5.28
C ALA A 110 21.41 -15.56 4.11
N SER A 111 22.22 -14.60 3.68
CA SER A 111 23.07 -14.63 2.48
C SER A 111 24.32 -15.53 2.61
N GLY A 112 24.28 -16.57 3.44
CA GLY A 112 25.43 -17.46 3.70
C GLY A 112 25.21 -18.94 3.41
N GLU A 113 23.97 -19.41 3.24
CA GLU A 113 23.68 -20.84 3.06
C GLU A 113 22.79 -21.03 1.82
N THR A 114 23.42 -21.35 0.69
CA THR A 114 22.90 -21.17 -0.67
C THR A 114 21.89 -22.21 -1.17
N GLU A 115 21.55 -23.25 -0.40
CA GLU A 115 20.67 -24.32 -0.93
C GLU A 115 19.37 -24.55 -0.14
N HIS A 116 19.33 -24.32 1.18
CA HIS A 116 18.14 -24.61 2.01
C HIS A 116 17.30 -23.37 2.33
N THR A 117 17.91 -22.19 2.21
CA THR A 117 17.22 -20.90 2.32
C THR A 117 16.28 -20.68 1.13
N ASN A 118 16.65 -21.12 -0.08
CA ASN A 118 15.93 -20.79 -1.31
C ASN A 118 14.45 -21.23 -1.33
N GLU A 119 14.12 -22.45 -0.89
CA GLU A 119 12.72 -22.91 -0.90
C GLU A 119 11.86 -22.17 0.13
N LEU A 120 12.36 -21.97 1.35
CA LEU A 120 11.62 -21.26 2.39
C LEU A 120 11.46 -19.78 2.03
N SER A 121 12.53 -19.14 1.57
CA SER A 121 12.49 -17.77 1.06
C SER A 121 11.49 -17.65 -0.07
N TRP A 122 11.49 -18.57 -1.04
CA TRP A 122 10.50 -18.58 -2.12
C TRP A 122 9.07 -18.65 -1.59
N VAL A 123 8.78 -19.54 -0.63
CA VAL A 123 7.42 -19.67 -0.08
C VAL A 123 7.02 -18.42 0.69
N ILE A 124 7.87 -17.87 1.54
CA ILE A 124 7.57 -16.66 2.32
C ILE A 124 7.37 -15.45 1.40
N ASN A 125 8.22 -15.29 0.38
CA ASN A 125 8.04 -14.24 -0.62
C ASN A 125 6.71 -14.41 -1.38
N ARG A 126 6.34 -15.63 -1.76
CA ARG A 126 5.04 -15.91 -2.42
C ARG A 126 3.85 -15.71 -1.50
N MET A 127 3.99 -16.01 -0.21
CA MET A 127 2.96 -15.70 0.79
C MET A 127 2.73 -14.19 0.90
N ALA A 128 3.81 -13.41 0.93
CA ALA A 128 3.76 -11.95 1.05
C ALA A 128 3.22 -11.26 -0.21
N THR A 129 3.64 -11.71 -1.40
CA THR A 129 3.34 -11.03 -2.67
C THR A 129 2.07 -11.52 -3.35
N GLU A 130 1.68 -12.78 -3.13
CA GLU A 130 0.59 -13.40 -3.86
C GLU A 130 -0.49 -13.95 -2.92
N TYR A 131 -0.15 -14.88 -2.05
CA TYR A 131 -1.16 -15.65 -1.32
C TYR A 131 -1.96 -14.78 -0.35
N LEU A 132 -1.30 -14.10 0.59
CA LEU A 132 -2.00 -13.32 1.61
C LEU A 132 -2.81 -12.17 0.99
N PRO A 133 -2.24 -11.33 0.10
CA PRO A 133 -3.02 -10.27 -0.55
C PRO A 133 -4.14 -10.82 -1.44
N ASN A 134 -3.84 -11.74 -2.36
CA ASN A 134 -4.76 -12.07 -3.46
C ASN A 134 -5.64 -13.29 -3.21
N LYS A 135 -5.18 -14.26 -2.41
CA LYS A 135 -5.90 -15.51 -2.15
C LYS A 135 -6.54 -15.57 -0.76
N SER A 136 -6.14 -14.71 0.18
CA SER A 136 -6.75 -14.64 1.51
C SER A 136 -7.53 -13.35 1.75
N ILE A 137 -6.88 -12.18 1.67
CA ILE A 137 -7.52 -10.90 1.99
C ILE A 137 -8.53 -10.50 0.90
N ASN A 138 -8.11 -10.47 -0.37
CA ASN A 138 -8.96 -9.99 -1.46
C ASN A 138 -10.27 -10.78 -1.62
N PRO A 139 -10.30 -12.13 -1.54
CA PRO A 139 -11.56 -12.88 -1.60
C PRO A 139 -12.51 -12.53 -0.46
N TYR A 140 -12.00 -12.34 0.76
CA TYR A 140 -12.82 -11.90 1.88
C TYR A 140 -13.35 -10.47 1.67
N LEU A 141 -12.52 -9.55 1.17
CA LEU A 141 -12.94 -8.16 0.89
C LEU A 141 -13.97 -8.04 -0.25
N LYS A 142 -14.02 -9.01 -1.17
CA LYS A 142 -15.04 -9.08 -2.24
C LYS A 142 -16.43 -9.48 -1.76
N LEU A 143 -16.55 -10.06 -0.57
CA LEU A 143 -17.84 -10.34 0.04
C LEU A 143 -18.57 -9.03 0.34
N THR A 144 -19.90 -9.07 0.44
CA THR A 144 -20.69 -7.92 0.88
C THR A 144 -20.45 -7.63 2.37
N ASP A 145 -20.76 -6.41 2.82
CA ASP A 145 -20.61 -6.01 4.23
C ASP A 145 -21.35 -6.97 5.19
N SER A 146 -22.55 -7.41 4.81
CA SER A 146 -23.34 -8.36 5.61
C SER A 146 -22.71 -9.74 5.70
N GLU A 147 -22.05 -10.21 4.63
CA GLU A 147 -21.35 -11.50 4.62
C GLU A 147 -20.05 -11.41 5.41
N ARG A 148 -19.31 -10.29 5.30
CA ARG A 148 -18.08 -10.06 6.07
C ARG A 148 -18.31 -10.00 7.57
N LEU A 149 -19.50 -9.56 8.00
CA LEU A 149 -19.90 -9.50 9.40
C LEU A 149 -20.64 -10.75 9.87
N ASN A 150 -20.82 -11.75 9.01
CA ASN A 150 -21.44 -13.01 9.41
C ASN A 150 -20.51 -13.82 10.31
N ASP A 151 -20.97 -14.19 11.50
CA ASP A 151 -20.15 -14.90 12.51
C ASP A 151 -19.51 -16.19 11.99
N LYS A 152 -20.21 -16.95 11.14
CA LYS A 152 -19.67 -18.18 10.57
C LYS A 152 -18.50 -17.89 9.63
N VAL A 153 -18.68 -16.92 8.72
CA VAL A 153 -17.62 -16.49 7.79
C VAL A 153 -16.42 -15.94 8.59
N VAL A 154 -16.67 -15.08 9.58
CA VAL A 154 -15.62 -14.52 10.44
C VAL A 154 -14.85 -15.63 11.15
N SER A 155 -15.55 -16.62 11.72
CA SER A 155 -14.92 -17.75 12.43
C SER A 155 -14.06 -18.62 11.52
N GLU A 156 -14.55 -18.96 10.32
CA GLU A 156 -13.80 -19.76 9.33
C GLU A 156 -12.54 -19.01 8.87
N VAL A 157 -12.64 -17.71 8.62
CA VAL A 157 -11.48 -16.89 8.21
C VAL A 157 -10.49 -16.75 9.37
N LEU A 158 -10.97 -16.53 10.60
CA LEU A 158 -10.12 -16.46 11.80
C LEU A 158 -9.34 -17.76 12.02
N GLU A 159 -9.98 -18.92 11.91
CA GLU A 159 -9.33 -20.22 12.05
C GLU A 159 -8.19 -20.37 11.02
N ASN A 160 -8.45 -20.00 9.77
CA ASN A 160 -7.45 -20.04 8.71
C ASN A 160 -6.27 -19.10 8.99
N ILE A 161 -6.52 -17.85 9.42
CA ILE A 161 -5.47 -16.90 9.77
C ILE A 161 -4.64 -17.38 10.94
N ASN A 162 -5.28 -17.88 12.00
CA ASN A 162 -4.58 -18.38 13.18
C ASN A 162 -3.73 -19.61 12.85
N SER A 163 -4.22 -20.48 11.97
CA SER A 163 -3.42 -21.59 11.46
C SER A 163 -2.20 -21.08 10.68
N MET A 164 -2.36 -20.10 9.78
CA MET A 164 -1.23 -19.50 9.04
C MET A 164 -0.19 -18.86 9.97
N LYS A 165 -0.65 -18.10 10.98
CA LYS A 165 0.24 -17.48 11.98
C LYS A 165 1.09 -18.51 12.68
N LYS A 166 0.48 -19.59 13.18
CA LYS A 166 1.20 -20.67 13.85
C LYS A 166 2.29 -21.28 12.96
N GLU A 167 1.97 -21.51 11.69
CA GLU A 167 2.94 -22.05 10.73
C GLU A 167 4.13 -21.11 10.51
N LEU A 168 3.90 -19.79 10.49
CA LEU A 168 4.94 -18.78 10.34
C LEU A 168 5.74 -18.54 11.62
N ASP A 169 5.12 -18.65 12.79
CA ASP A 169 5.82 -18.61 14.08
C ASP A 169 6.79 -19.79 14.19
N ASP A 170 6.37 -20.99 13.78
CA ASP A 170 7.26 -22.16 13.70
C ASP A 170 8.45 -21.89 12.74
N VAL A 171 8.20 -21.23 11.60
CA VAL A 171 9.28 -20.83 10.67
C VAL A 171 10.25 -19.87 11.34
N LYS A 172 9.73 -18.85 12.03
CA LYS A 172 10.53 -17.89 12.77
C LYS A 172 11.43 -18.58 13.79
N GLU A 173 10.89 -19.56 14.53
CA GLU A 173 11.67 -20.36 15.47
C GLU A 173 12.76 -21.19 14.78
N ILE A 174 12.44 -21.85 13.66
CA ILE A 174 13.40 -22.66 12.90
C ILE A 174 14.56 -21.78 12.41
N ILE A 175 14.26 -20.56 11.94
CA ILE A 175 15.25 -19.56 11.51
C ILE A 175 16.17 -19.16 12.67
N ILE A 176 15.59 -18.81 13.81
CA ILE A 176 16.35 -18.40 15.01
C ILE A 176 17.24 -19.55 15.51
N LYS A 177 16.74 -20.79 15.46
CA LYS A 177 17.44 -21.99 15.95
C LYS A 177 18.47 -22.57 14.96
N LYS A 178 18.52 -22.09 13.72
CA LYS A 178 19.41 -22.57 12.64
C LYS A 178 19.32 -24.10 12.40
N ASN A 179 18.13 -24.68 12.54
CA ASN A 179 17.95 -26.14 12.43
C ASN A 179 17.70 -26.61 10.99
N ASN A 180 18.76 -26.68 10.18
CA ASN A 180 18.72 -26.95 8.72
C ASN A 180 17.91 -28.19 8.29
N SER A 181 17.79 -29.20 9.16
CA SER A 181 16.98 -30.40 8.87
C SER A 181 15.46 -30.14 8.95
N GLU A 182 15.03 -29.25 9.83
CA GLU A 182 13.62 -28.86 9.98
C GLU A 182 13.18 -27.84 8.93
N PHE A 183 14.11 -27.01 8.44
CA PHE A 183 13.88 -26.05 7.36
C PHE A 183 13.31 -26.70 6.10
N SER A 184 13.99 -27.69 5.54
CA SER A 184 13.57 -28.31 4.27
C SER A 184 12.23 -29.05 4.39
N ARG A 185 11.93 -29.63 5.56
CA ARG A 185 10.63 -30.25 5.82
C ARG A 185 9.51 -29.21 5.90
N LYS A 186 9.75 -28.11 6.61
CA LYS A 186 8.76 -27.02 6.75
C LYS A 186 8.52 -26.32 5.41
N ALA A 187 9.57 -26.03 4.65
CA ALA A 187 9.45 -25.41 3.31
C ALA A 187 8.57 -26.24 2.37
N LYS A 188 8.77 -27.57 2.31
CA LYS A 188 7.91 -28.47 1.52
C LYS A 188 6.45 -28.46 1.96
N PHE A 189 6.20 -28.49 3.26
CA PHE A 189 4.84 -28.42 3.81
C PHE A 189 4.15 -27.09 3.43
N LEU A 190 4.83 -25.96 3.62
CA LEU A 190 4.27 -24.64 3.30
C LEU A 190 4.04 -24.47 1.80
N LYS A 191 4.95 -24.99 0.97
CA LYS A 191 4.79 -24.98 -0.48
C LYS A 191 3.50 -25.70 -0.90
N GLN A 192 3.21 -26.87 -0.35
CA GLN A 192 1.97 -27.60 -0.64
C GLN A 192 0.72 -26.81 -0.20
N ARG A 193 0.81 -26.06 0.89
CA ARG A 193 -0.34 -25.35 1.46
C ARG A 193 -0.63 -23.99 0.81
N PHE A 194 0.39 -23.29 0.31
CA PHE A 194 0.29 -21.88 -0.09
C PHE A 194 0.64 -21.61 -1.56
N THR A 195 0.90 -22.64 -2.36
CA THR A 195 1.24 -22.48 -3.79
C THR A 195 0.03 -22.59 -4.71
N ASP A 196 -0.85 -23.56 -4.46
CA ASP A 196 -2.10 -23.77 -5.21
C ASP A 196 -3.14 -22.67 -4.88
#